data_AF-A0A850I7B1-F1
#
_entry.id   AF-A0A850I7B1-F1
#
_cell.length_a   1.000
_cell.length_b   1.000
_cell.length_c   1.000
_cell.angle_alpha   90.00
_cell.angle_beta   90.00
_cell.angle_gamma   90.00
#
_symmetry.space_group_name_H-M   'P 1'
#
loop_
_entity.id
_entity.type
_entity.pdbx_description
1 polymer ?
#
loop_
_entity_poly.entity_id
_entity_poly.type
_entity_poly.pdbx_seq_one_letter_code
_entity_poly.pdbx_strand_id
1 'polypeptide(L)'
;MLTHKQILAGCRLGRRSIYSIGNFDAGVTVLSQQTRALNLACAMIEDGLVSCTIPGRKPPQTRNIAIVGGGFAGLTFAAGLIAKNANVKISMFEERDVLLPLQHGSDARWLHPNIYNWPEAGSEMTAAMLPIMNWTAARASDVTVQLLSEWKIFAARPVNEIKLFCNTRHLQIQAIARRQKLRLEWVGERRDPRDGGILDDAQTSAIGASEDFDHIVLAVGFGLERGGTTSYWRNEELGQPSLKEPRKTYMVSGGGDGGMIDLLRLRVSYFRQDRILDQLFAARTALMTAMERLASRQRRRRPPALFNEFEALYAGEDQTGLEFKQACDDLRARLRRDTEVIFRIKHTNFSALFSRGSFQNRLLVYLLFKCGGFFPTNQKMQLIIDQYSISEDCIVTSPSYSSECA
;
A
#
# COMPACT_ATOMS: atom_id res chain seq x y z
N MET A 1 -13.68 3.54 19.05
CA MET A 1 -14.25 3.19 17.73
C MET A 1 -14.91 4.43 17.15
N LEU A 2 -14.74 4.69 15.86
CA LEU A 2 -15.48 5.75 15.17
C LEU A 2 -16.92 5.27 14.90
N THR A 3 -17.90 6.16 14.97
CA THR A 3 -19.29 5.88 14.58
C THR A 3 -19.44 5.89 13.05
N HIS A 4 -20.50 5.27 12.50
CA HIS A 4 -20.78 5.35 11.06
C HIS A 4 -20.86 6.80 10.55
N LYS A 5 -21.42 7.73 11.36
CA LYS A 5 -21.48 9.15 11.00
C LYS A 5 -20.11 9.79 10.89
N GLN A 6 -19.19 9.44 11.81
CA GLN A 6 -17.81 9.93 11.78
C GLN A 6 -17.05 9.38 10.57
N ILE A 7 -17.23 8.10 10.24
CA ILE A 7 -16.63 7.48 9.04
C ILE A 7 -17.12 8.18 7.78
N LEU A 8 -18.44 8.35 7.63
CA LEU A 8 -19.03 9.03 6.47
C LEU A 8 -18.54 10.47 6.35
N ALA A 9 -18.51 11.21 7.45
CA ALA A 9 -18.01 12.59 7.46
C ALA A 9 -16.54 12.68 7.06
N GLY A 10 -15.70 11.73 7.52
CA GLY A 10 -14.29 11.67 7.16
C GLY A 10 -14.03 11.30 5.69
N CYS A 11 -14.88 10.45 5.11
CA CYS A 11 -14.75 10.05 3.70
C CYS A 11 -15.41 11.03 2.71
N ARG A 12 -16.38 11.85 3.14
CA ARG A 12 -17.18 12.68 2.22
C ARG A 12 -16.42 13.90 1.70
N LEU A 13 -16.47 14.11 0.39
CA LEU A 13 -15.90 15.29 -0.27
C LEU A 13 -16.93 16.42 -0.37
N GLY A 14 -16.80 17.39 0.53
CA GLY A 14 -17.69 18.55 0.59
C GLY A 14 -19.13 18.19 0.95
N ARG A 15 -20.09 18.92 0.38
CA ARG A 15 -21.53 18.73 0.64
C ARG A 15 -22.22 17.72 -0.29
N ARG A 16 -21.47 17.11 -1.22
CA ARG A 16 -22.02 16.23 -2.25
C ARG A 16 -21.96 14.77 -1.81
N SER A 17 -22.71 13.90 -2.48
CA SER A 17 -22.68 12.45 -2.31
C SER A 17 -21.44 11.80 -2.95
N ILE A 18 -20.27 12.42 -2.77
CA ILE A 18 -18.97 11.92 -3.24
C ILE A 18 -18.18 11.50 -2.01
N TYR A 19 -17.64 10.30 -2.02
CA TYR A 19 -16.83 9.74 -0.93
C TYR A 19 -15.47 9.34 -1.49
N SER A 20 -14.42 9.43 -0.67
CA SER A 20 -13.07 9.00 -1.01
C SER A 20 -12.56 8.00 0.02
N ILE A 21 -11.92 6.94 -0.46
CA ILE A 21 -11.29 5.93 0.38
C ILE A 21 -9.80 6.23 0.42
N GLY A 22 -9.30 6.68 1.57
CA GLY A 22 -7.87 6.71 1.88
C GLY A 22 -7.04 7.86 1.29
N ASN A 23 -7.60 8.81 0.55
CA ASN A 23 -6.82 9.92 -0.06
C ASN A 23 -6.19 10.89 0.96
N PHE A 24 -6.72 10.98 2.19
CA PHE A 24 -6.28 11.94 3.20
C PHE A 24 -5.70 11.30 4.47
N ASP A 25 -5.60 9.97 4.50
CA ASP A 25 -5.22 9.24 5.70
C ASP A 25 -3.73 8.85 5.68
N ALA A 26 -3.11 8.81 6.87
CA ALA A 26 -1.76 8.28 7.04
C ALA A 26 -1.74 6.74 6.90
N GLY A 27 -0.68 6.20 6.29
CA GLY A 27 -0.49 4.75 6.10
C GLY A 27 -1.35 4.19 4.95
N VAL A 28 -0.68 3.78 3.87
CA VAL A 28 -1.29 3.30 2.63
C VAL A 28 -0.89 1.83 2.41
N THR A 29 -1.33 0.93 3.28
CA THR A 29 -1.14 -0.51 3.07
C THR A 29 -2.37 -1.09 2.37
N VAL A 30 -2.23 -2.27 1.76
CA VAL A 30 -3.37 -2.97 1.15
C VAL A 30 -4.47 -3.21 2.19
N LEU A 31 -4.08 -3.70 3.38
CA LEU A 31 -5.02 -3.95 4.48
C LEU A 31 -5.71 -2.67 4.95
N SER A 32 -5.00 -1.54 5.09
CA SER A 32 -5.62 -0.28 5.53
C SER A 32 -6.65 0.23 4.52
N GLN A 33 -6.36 0.10 3.22
CA GLN A 33 -7.29 0.47 2.15
C GLN A 33 -8.55 -0.42 2.14
N GLN A 34 -8.39 -1.74 2.28
CA GLN A 34 -9.52 -2.67 2.37
C GLN A 34 -10.36 -2.43 3.64
N THR A 35 -9.72 -2.18 4.77
CA THR A 35 -10.41 -1.89 6.04
C THR A 35 -11.26 -0.62 5.92
N ARG A 36 -10.70 0.46 5.33
CA ARG A 36 -11.45 1.69 5.06
C ARG A 36 -12.62 1.46 4.11
N ALA A 37 -12.42 0.63 3.08
CA ALA A 37 -13.47 0.27 2.13
C ALA A 37 -14.64 -0.46 2.82
N LEU A 38 -14.36 -1.47 3.64
CA LEU A 38 -15.40 -2.18 4.41
C LEU A 38 -16.12 -1.27 5.40
N ASN A 39 -15.35 -0.43 6.11
CA ASN A 39 -15.92 0.53 7.06
C ASN A 39 -16.85 1.52 6.36
N LEU A 40 -16.49 2.02 5.18
CA LEU A 40 -17.36 2.91 4.40
C LEU A 40 -18.62 2.19 3.93
N ALA A 41 -18.51 0.97 3.41
CA ALA A 41 -19.67 0.18 2.98
C ALA A 41 -20.65 -0.06 4.13
N CYS A 42 -20.16 -0.50 5.29
CA CYS A 42 -20.96 -0.67 6.50
C CYS A 42 -21.59 0.66 6.95
N ALA A 43 -20.82 1.74 6.98
CA ALA A 43 -21.32 3.04 7.42
C ALA A 43 -22.44 3.58 6.52
N MET A 44 -22.34 3.40 5.19
CA MET A 44 -23.40 3.78 4.25
C MET A 44 -24.70 3.00 4.47
N ILE A 45 -24.61 1.72 4.87
CA ILE A 45 -25.76 0.88 5.18
C ILE A 45 -26.38 1.29 6.51
N GLU A 46 -25.56 1.43 7.56
CA GLU A 46 -26.02 1.79 8.91
C GLU A 46 -26.65 3.19 8.98
N ASP A 47 -26.14 4.14 8.20
CA ASP A 47 -26.70 5.50 8.10
C ASP A 47 -27.95 5.56 7.20
N GLY A 48 -28.31 4.45 6.54
CA GLY A 48 -29.50 4.35 5.69
C GLY A 48 -29.36 4.97 4.30
N LEU A 49 -28.14 5.33 3.88
CA LEU A 49 -27.89 5.80 2.50
C LEU A 49 -28.17 4.70 1.48
N VAL A 50 -27.87 3.46 1.87
CA VAL A 50 -28.12 2.23 1.10
C VAL A 50 -28.90 1.25 1.98
N SER A 51 -29.93 0.63 1.43
CA SER A 51 -30.75 -0.35 2.15
C SER A 51 -30.48 -1.77 1.69
N CYS A 52 -30.51 -2.72 2.62
CA CYS A 52 -30.37 -4.14 2.35
C CYS A 52 -31.71 -4.79 2.00
N THR A 53 -31.69 -5.75 1.07
CA THR A 53 -32.82 -6.63 0.79
C THR A 53 -32.92 -7.68 1.89
N ILE A 54 -34.13 -7.84 2.45
CA ILE A 54 -34.43 -8.85 3.47
C ILE A 54 -35.40 -9.86 2.85
N PRO A 55 -35.09 -11.17 2.88
CA PRO A 55 -36.01 -12.20 2.39
C PRO A 55 -37.42 -12.06 2.98
N GLY A 56 -38.43 -12.15 2.12
CA GLY A 56 -39.84 -12.00 2.52
C GLY A 56 -40.32 -10.56 2.72
N ARG A 57 -39.47 -9.53 2.52
CA ARG A 57 -39.89 -8.12 2.51
C ARG A 57 -39.86 -7.55 1.10
N LYS A 58 -40.68 -6.52 0.86
CA LYS A 58 -40.64 -5.75 -0.38
C LYS A 58 -39.22 -5.19 -0.56
N PRO A 59 -38.59 -5.34 -1.74
CA PRO A 59 -37.25 -4.82 -1.97
C PRO A 59 -37.24 -3.29 -1.78
N PRO A 60 -36.21 -2.74 -1.11
CA PRO A 60 -36.12 -1.31 -0.87
C PRO A 60 -35.84 -0.55 -2.18
N GLN A 61 -35.73 0.77 -2.14
CA GLN A 61 -35.31 1.53 -3.31
C GLN A 61 -33.88 1.14 -3.72
N THR A 62 -33.70 0.77 -4.99
CA THR A 62 -32.37 0.50 -5.55
C THR A 62 -31.59 1.81 -5.69
N ARG A 63 -30.33 1.81 -5.23
CA ARG A 63 -29.40 2.95 -5.37
C ARG A 63 -28.39 2.69 -6.48
N ASN A 64 -28.11 3.71 -7.30
CA ASN A 64 -27.05 3.67 -8.30
C ASN A 64 -25.75 4.20 -7.71
N ILE A 65 -24.72 3.37 -7.66
CA ILE A 65 -23.41 3.71 -7.08
C ILE A 65 -22.32 3.59 -8.14
N ALA A 66 -21.56 4.67 -8.32
CA ALA A 66 -20.33 4.64 -9.11
C ALA A 66 -19.12 4.40 -8.20
N ILE A 67 -18.21 3.53 -8.61
CA ILE A 67 -16.94 3.26 -7.95
C ILE A 67 -15.82 3.58 -8.95
N VAL A 68 -14.98 4.56 -8.65
CA VAL A 68 -13.85 4.96 -9.49
C VAL A 68 -12.57 4.36 -8.90
N GLY A 69 -12.06 3.33 -9.56
CA GLY A 69 -10.90 2.53 -9.18
C GLY A 69 -11.23 1.04 -9.06
N GLY A 70 -10.61 0.21 -9.91
CA GLY A 70 -10.66 -1.26 -9.91
C GLY A 70 -9.56 -1.92 -9.08
N GLY A 71 -8.99 -1.20 -8.10
CA GLY A 71 -7.99 -1.69 -7.17
C GLY A 71 -8.58 -2.34 -5.91
N PHE A 72 -7.71 -2.63 -4.93
CA PHE A 72 -8.08 -3.32 -3.68
C PHE A 72 -9.28 -2.68 -2.95
N ALA A 73 -9.26 -1.35 -2.83
CA ALA A 73 -10.32 -0.60 -2.14
C ALA A 73 -11.66 -0.68 -2.87
N GLY A 74 -11.68 -0.47 -4.20
CA GLY A 74 -12.91 -0.43 -4.98
C GLY A 74 -13.61 -1.78 -5.02
N LEU A 75 -12.85 -2.86 -5.29
CA LEU A 75 -13.36 -4.23 -5.27
C LEU A 75 -13.87 -4.60 -3.88
N THR A 76 -13.14 -4.23 -2.83
CA THR A 76 -13.53 -4.55 -1.45
C THR A 76 -14.77 -3.78 -1.00
N PHE A 77 -14.91 -2.52 -1.38
CA PHE A 77 -16.10 -1.72 -1.11
C PHE A 77 -17.35 -2.33 -1.79
N ALA A 78 -17.23 -2.67 -3.08
CA ALA A 78 -18.29 -3.35 -3.82
C ALA A 78 -18.68 -4.69 -3.19
N ALA A 79 -17.68 -5.52 -2.85
CA ALA A 79 -17.88 -6.80 -2.18
C ALA A 79 -18.59 -6.61 -0.82
N GLY A 80 -18.28 -5.56 -0.07
CA GLY A 80 -18.95 -5.23 1.20
C GLY A 80 -20.44 -4.97 1.04
N LEU A 81 -20.82 -4.18 0.03
CA LEU A 81 -22.23 -3.94 -0.28
C LEU A 81 -22.95 -5.23 -0.71
N ILE A 82 -22.35 -6.01 -1.60
CA ILE A 82 -22.90 -7.28 -2.10
C ILE A 82 -23.05 -8.30 -0.95
N ALA A 83 -22.04 -8.43 -0.08
CA ALA A 83 -22.05 -9.35 1.05
C ALA A 83 -23.18 -9.06 2.04
N LYS A 84 -23.57 -7.79 2.16
CA LYS A 84 -24.70 -7.34 3.00
C LYS A 84 -26.05 -7.38 2.27
N ASN A 85 -26.13 -7.91 1.05
CA ASN A 85 -27.32 -7.89 0.21
C ASN A 85 -27.89 -6.46 0.04
N ALA A 86 -27.03 -5.46 -0.05
CA ALA A 86 -27.44 -4.10 -0.38
C ALA A 86 -28.15 -4.09 -1.73
N ASN A 87 -29.30 -3.41 -1.84
CA ASN A 87 -30.04 -3.29 -3.10
C ASN A 87 -29.44 -2.14 -3.93
N VAL A 88 -28.44 -2.47 -4.75
CA VAL A 88 -27.66 -1.47 -5.48
C VAL A 88 -27.39 -1.89 -6.92
N LYS A 89 -27.27 -0.90 -7.80
CA LYS A 89 -26.60 -1.07 -9.09
C LYS A 89 -25.20 -0.48 -8.98
N ILE A 90 -24.20 -1.25 -9.35
CA ILE A 90 -22.79 -0.85 -9.21
C ILE A 90 -22.21 -0.61 -10.60
N SER A 91 -21.65 0.58 -10.83
CA SER A 91 -20.80 0.84 -11.99
C SER A 91 -19.38 1.12 -11.54
N MET A 92 -18.45 0.28 -11.98
CA MET A 92 -17.02 0.35 -11.66
C MET A 92 -16.25 0.87 -12.86
N PHE A 93 -15.31 1.77 -12.60
CA PHE A 93 -14.49 2.43 -13.61
C PHE A 93 -13.02 2.24 -13.26
N GLU A 94 -12.28 1.55 -14.11
CA GLU A 94 -10.83 1.37 -14.01
C GLU A 94 -10.15 2.06 -15.19
N GLU A 95 -9.07 2.81 -14.90
CA GLU A 95 -8.28 3.49 -15.91
C GLU A 95 -7.51 2.48 -16.76
N ARG A 96 -7.08 1.35 -16.21
CA ARG A 96 -6.30 0.36 -16.94
C ARG A 96 -7.18 -0.74 -17.52
N ASP A 97 -6.56 -1.56 -18.36
CA ASP A 97 -7.25 -2.62 -19.11
C ASP A 97 -7.73 -3.77 -18.20
N VAL A 98 -7.14 -3.88 -17.01
CA VAL A 98 -7.35 -4.97 -16.07
C VAL A 98 -7.59 -4.44 -14.65
N LEU A 99 -8.26 -5.25 -13.83
CA LEU A 99 -8.40 -5.03 -12.39
C LEU A 99 -7.05 -5.21 -11.67
N LEU A 100 -6.86 -4.51 -10.54
CA LEU A 100 -5.61 -4.54 -9.76
C LEU A 100 -4.33 -4.32 -10.61
N PRO A 101 -4.31 -3.34 -11.54
CA PRO A 101 -3.32 -3.28 -12.62
C PRO A 101 -1.89 -3.01 -12.13
N LEU A 102 -1.74 -2.37 -10.96
CA LEU A 102 -0.42 -2.03 -10.42
C LEU A 102 0.29 -3.27 -9.88
N GLN A 103 -0.43 -4.13 -9.14
CA GLN A 103 0.14 -5.31 -8.49
C GLN A 103 0.18 -6.54 -9.41
N HIS A 104 -0.61 -6.51 -10.48
CA HIS A 104 -0.65 -7.58 -11.47
C HIS A 104 0.75 -7.84 -12.08
N GLY A 105 1.26 -9.07 -11.91
CA GLY A 105 2.59 -9.47 -12.37
C GLY A 105 3.77 -8.88 -11.57
N SER A 106 3.53 -8.29 -10.40
CA SER A 106 4.57 -7.76 -9.51
C SER A 106 5.11 -8.86 -8.58
N ASP A 107 6.19 -9.52 -8.97
CA ASP A 107 6.83 -10.62 -8.22
C ASP A 107 7.92 -10.15 -7.27
N ALA A 108 8.50 -8.97 -7.53
CA ALA A 108 9.59 -8.41 -6.75
C ALA A 108 9.15 -7.75 -5.43
N ARG A 109 7.83 -7.67 -5.17
CA ARG A 109 7.26 -7.03 -3.98
C ARG A 109 6.55 -8.06 -3.12
N TRP A 110 6.97 -8.15 -1.86
CA TRP A 110 6.28 -8.96 -0.86
C TRP A 110 5.23 -8.11 -0.14
N LEU A 111 4.00 -8.61 -0.08
CA LEU A 111 2.92 -7.98 0.67
C LEU A 111 2.67 -8.80 1.92
N HIS A 112 2.69 -8.13 3.07
CA HIS A 112 2.31 -8.71 4.35
C HIS A 112 1.27 -7.79 5.01
N PRO A 113 0.11 -8.33 5.44
CA PRO A 113 -0.99 -7.50 5.91
C PRO A 113 -0.65 -6.74 7.20
N ASN A 114 0.07 -7.39 8.11
CA ASN A 114 0.26 -6.91 9.48
C ASN A 114 1.69 -6.47 9.82
N ILE A 115 2.66 -6.56 8.90
CA ILE A 115 4.09 -6.43 9.26
C ILE A 115 4.47 -5.01 9.69
N TYR A 116 3.73 -4.01 9.20
CA TYR A 116 3.90 -2.62 9.60
C TYR A 116 3.49 -2.33 11.05
N ASN A 117 2.75 -3.26 11.68
CA ASN A 117 2.37 -3.19 13.10
C ASN A 117 3.44 -3.81 14.01
N TRP A 118 4.47 -4.48 13.46
CA TRP A 118 5.54 -5.06 14.26
C TRP A 118 6.20 -3.98 15.14
N PRO A 119 6.45 -4.25 16.43
CA PRO A 119 6.45 -5.55 17.13
C PRO A 119 5.16 -5.88 17.90
N GLU A 120 4.00 -5.34 17.51
CA GLU A 120 2.75 -5.69 18.21
C GLU A 120 2.41 -7.18 18.07
N ALA A 121 1.77 -7.74 19.10
CA ALA A 121 1.21 -9.08 19.05
C ALA A 121 0.28 -9.25 17.83
N GLY A 122 0.46 -10.33 17.08
CA GLY A 122 -0.30 -10.62 15.86
C GLY A 122 0.24 -9.90 14.61
N SER A 123 1.31 -9.12 14.70
CA SER A 123 1.96 -8.50 13.53
C SER A 123 2.57 -9.51 12.55
N GLU A 124 2.91 -10.69 13.07
CA GLU A 124 3.40 -11.87 12.37
C GLU A 124 2.30 -12.69 11.68
N MET A 125 1.02 -12.39 11.95
CA MET A 125 -0.08 -13.10 11.31
C MET A 125 -0.05 -12.85 9.79
N THR A 126 0.07 -13.94 9.05
CA THR A 126 0.19 -13.91 7.59
C THR A 126 -1.13 -13.62 6.89
N ALA A 127 -2.27 -13.89 7.55
CA ALA A 127 -3.60 -13.59 7.02
C ALA A 127 -4.02 -12.14 7.33
N ALA A 128 -4.71 -11.51 6.38
CA ALA A 128 -5.32 -10.19 6.55
C ALA A 128 -6.48 -10.19 7.55
N MET A 129 -7.08 -11.36 7.83
CA MET A 129 -8.20 -11.58 8.74
C MET A 129 -9.43 -10.70 8.43
N LEU A 130 -9.63 -10.39 7.15
CA LEU A 130 -10.81 -9.66 6.70
C LEU A 130 -12.02 -10.62 6.60
N PRO A 131 -13.25 -10.16 6.92
CA PRO A 131 -14.44 -11.01 6.86
C PRO A 131 -14.82 -11.43 5.43
N ILE A 132 -14.38 -10.65 4.44
CA ILE A 132 -14.52 -10.89 3.00
C ILE A 132 -13.29 -10.32 2.31
N MET A 133 -12.99 -10.74 1.08
CA MET A 133 -11.82 -10.26 0.34
C MET A 133 -10.53 -10.45 1.15
N ASN A 134 -10.43 -11.60 1.82
CA ASN A 134 -9.28 -11.96 2.64
C ASN A 134 -8.13 -12.44 1.75
N TRP A 135 -6.91 -12.34 2.26
CA TRP A 135 -5.70 -12.80 1.58
C TRP A 135 -4.61 -13.12 2.60
N THR A 136 -3.62 -13.89 2.15
CA THR A 136 -2.43 -14.24 2.94
C THR A 136 -1.17 -13.66 2.33
N ALA A 137 -0.18 -13.37 3.18
CA ALA A 137 1.07 -12.75 2.80
C ALA A 137 1.75 -13.54 1.66
N ALA A 138 1.97 -12.86 0.55
CA ALA A 138 2.51 -13.44 -0.68
C ALA A 138 3.20 -12.36 -1.53
N ARG A 139 3.69 -12.71 -2.72
CA ARG A 139 4.11 -11.71 -3.72
C ARG A 139 2.89 -10.88 -4.13
N ALA A 140 3.11 -9.64 -4.56
CA ALA A 140 2.02 -8.75 -4.96
C ALA A 140 1.17 -9.33 -6.12
N SER A 141 1.81 -10.04 -7.05
CA SER A 141 1.17 -10.86 -8.08
C SER A 141 0.26 -11.95 -7.50
N ASP A 142 0.76 -12.75 -6.57
CA ASP A 142 0.00 -13.84 -5.93
C ASP A 142 -1.18 -13.31 -5.09
N VAL A 143 -0.99 -12.20 -4.36
CA VAL A 143 -2.08 -11.53 -3.62
C VAL A 143 -3.16 -11.04 -4.56
N THR A 144 -2.79 -10.57 -5.76
CA THR A 144 -3.75 -10.19 -6.81
C THR A 144 -4.60 -11.39 -7.24
N VAL A 145 -3.97 -12.55 -7.48
CA VAL A 145 -4.68 -13.79 -7.83
C VAL A 145 -5.65 -14.22 -6.72
N GLN A 146 -5.21 -14.19 -5.46
CA GLN A 146 -6.07 -14.52 -4.32
C GLN A 146 -7.31 -13.61 -4.28
N LEU A 147 -7.13 -12.30 -4.43
CA LEU A 147 -8.22 -11.34 -4.31
C LEU A 147 -9.15 -11.31 -5.52
N LEU A 148 -8.66 -11.54 -6.74
CA LEU A 148 -9.52 -11.72 -7.91
C LEU A 148 -10.36 -12.99 -7.80
N SER A 149 -9.81 -14.06 -7.21
CA SER A 149 -10.56 -15.29 -6.96
C SER A 149 -11.71 -15.06 -5.98
N GLU A 150 -11.46 -14.35 -4.87
CA GLU A 150 -12.50 -13.93 -3.92
C GLU A 150 -13.54 -12.99 -4.58
N TRP A 151 -13.08 -11.98 -5.33
CA TRP A 151 -13.95 -11.05 -6.03
C TRP A 151 -14.91 -11.74 -6.99
N LYS A 152 -14.41 -12.71 -7.77
CA LYS A 152 -15.21 -13.48 -8.73
C LYS A 152 -16.43 -14.14 -8.08
N ILE A 153 -16.30 -14.61 -6.83
CA ILE A 153 -17.42 -15.18 -6.06
C ILE A 153 -18.50 -14.13 -5.80
N PHE A 154 -18.13 -12.90 -5.44
CA PHE A 154 -19.09 -11.81 -5.19
C PHE A 154 -19.69 -11.28 -6.49
N ALA A 155 -18.89 -11.09 -7.53
CA ALA A 155 -19.32 -10.57 -8.83
C ALA A 155 -20.27 -11.53 -9.57
N ALA A 156 -20.18 -12.84 -9.30
CA ALA A 156 -21.08 -13.84 -9.86
C ALA A 156 -22.44 -13.93 -9.16
N ARG A 157 -22.65 -13.23 -8.03
CA ARG A 157 -23.94 -13.26 -7.31
C ARG A 157 -25.00 -12.50 -8.11
N PRO A 158 -26.20 -13.08 -8.34
CA PRO A 158 -27.25 -12.45 -9.15
C PRO A 158 -27.98 -11.30 -8.43
N VAL A 159 -27.52 -10.92 -7.23
CA VAL A 159 -28.23 -10.00 -6.34
C VAL A 159 -28.18 -8.55 -6.85
N ASN A 160 -27.11 -8.17 -7.54
CA ASN A 160 -26.87 -6.80 -7.99
C ASN A 160 -26.42 -6.76 -9.45
N GLU A 161 -26.89 -5.74 -10.18
CA GLU A 161 -26.38 -5.44 -11.52
C GLU A 161 -25.01 -4.77 -11.37
N ILE A 162 -23.95 -5.44 -11.87
CA ILE A 162 -22.59 -4.92 -11.85
C ILE A 162 -22.16 -4.59 -13.28
N LYS A 163 -21.69 -3.36 -13.42
CA LYS A 163 -21.16 -2.80 -14.65
C LYS A 163 -19.68 -2.51 -14.46
N LEU A 164 -18.81 -3.07 -15.30
CA LEU A 164 -17.37 -2.74 -15.30
C LEU A 164 -16.98 -2.07 -16.61
N PHE A 165 -16.22 -0.98 -16.48
CA PHE A 165 -15.59 -0.29 -17.58
C PHE A 165 -14.09 -0.19 -17.32
N CYS A 166 -13.30 -0.80 -18.21
CA CYS A 166 -11.83 -0.70 -18.22
C CYS A 166 -11.39 0.30 -19.29
N ASN A 167 -10.09 0.63 -19.30
CA ASN A 167 -9.54 1.68 -20.16
C ASN A 167 -10.32 3.00 -20.06
N THR A 168 -10.87 3.28 -18.87
CA THR A 168 -11.77 4.42 -18.68
C THR A 168 -10.98 5.74 -18.77
N ARG A 169 -11.41 6.62 -19.66
CA ARG A 169 -10.86 7.97 -19.90
C ARG A 169 -11.98 8.99 -19.83
N HIS A 170 -11.61 10.27 -19.85
CA HIS A 170 -12.56 11.38 -19.87
C HIS A 170 -13.62 11.28 -18.74
N LEU A 171 -13.21 10.82 -17.55
CA LEU A 171 -14.12 10.65 -16.44
C LEU A 171 -14.39 12.01 -15.77
N GLN A 172 -15.61 12.53 -15.93
CA GLN A 172 -16.01 13.83 -15.40
C GLN A 172 -17.24 13.70 -14.49
N ILE A 173 -17.15 14.31 -13.31
CA ILE A 173 -18.26 14.35 -12.34
C ILE A 173 -18.90 15.73 -12.37
N GLN A 174 -20.19 15.76 -12.71
CA GLN A 174 -21.01 16.98 -12.73
C GLN A 174 -22.13 16.89 -11.70
N ALA A 175 -22.38 17.98 -10.97
CA ALA A 175 -23.49 18.02 -10.01
C ALA A 175 -24.79 18.42 -10.72
N ILE A 176 -25.86 17.68 -10.45
CA ILE A 176 -27.18 17.98 -11.01
C ILE A 176 -27.96 18.80 -9.99
N ALA A 177 -28.05 20.11 -10.20
CA ALA A 177 -28.60 21.08 -9.25
C ALA A 177 -30.01 20.74 -8.73
N ARG A 178 -30.82 19.99 -9.48
CA ARG A 178 -32.22 19.69 -9.16
C ARG A 178 -32.48 18.34 -8.46
N ARG A 179 -31.51 17.42 -8.34
CA ARG A 179 -31.83 16.01 -7.98
C ARG A 179 -31.01 15.37 -6.85
N GLN A 180 -30.11 16.11 -6.17
CA GLN A 180 -29.10 15.52 -5.25
C GLN A 180 -28.23 14.39 -5.87
N LYS A 181 -28.41 14.11 -7.16
CA LYS A 181 -27.67 13.13 -7.94
C LYS A 181 -26.44 13.76 -8.59
N LEU A 182 -25.53 12.91 -8.99
CA LEU A 182 -24.28 13.27 -9.68
C LEU A 182 -24.28 12.61 -11.04
N ARG A 183 -24.05 13.38 -12.10
CA ARG A 183 -23.81 12.84 -13.43
C ARG A 183 -22.35 12.47 -13.54
N LEU A 184 -22.08 11.24 -13.98
CA LEU A 184 -20.76 10.83 -14.40
C LEU A 184 -20.76 10.65 -15.91
N GLU A 185 -19.80 11.27 -16.58
CA GLU A 185 -19.54 11.12 -18.01
C GLU A 185 -18.19 10.43 -18.17
N TRP A 186 -18.08 9.47 -19.08
CA TRP A 186 -16.85 8.70 -19.29
C TRP A 186 -16.76 8.18 -20.73
N VAL A 187 -15.55 7.77 -21.13
CA VAL A 187 -15.30 6.92 -22.29
C VAL A 187 -14.62 5.66 -21.76
N GLY A 188 -15.12 4.47 -22.09
CA GLY A 188 -14.51 3.24 -21.60
C GLY A 188 -15.01 1.99 -22.31
N GLU A 189 -14.33 0.88 -22.06
CA GLU A 189 -14.63 -0.41 -22.68
C GLU A 189 -15.41 -1.27 -21.70
N ARG A 190 -16.54 -1.80 -22.15
CA ARG A 190 -17.37 -2.69 -21.34
C ARG A 190 -16.65 -4.02 -21.14
N ARG A 191 -16.47 -4.44 -19.89
CA ARG A 191 -15.80 -5.71 -19.53
C ARG A 191 -16.68 -6.59 -18.63
N ASP A 192 -16.33 -7.87 -18.56
CA ASP A 192 -16.92 -8.79 -17.60
C ASP A 192 -16.54 -8.35 -16.17
N PRO A 193 -17.52 -8.06 -15.30
CA PRO A 193 -17.22 -7.61 -13.94
C PRO A 193 -16.52 -8.68 -13.09
N ARG A 194 -16.56 -9.96 -13.45
CA ARG A 194 -16.00 -11.07 -12.65
C ARG A 194 -14.48 -11.11 -12.67
N ASP A 195 -13.88 -10.78 -13.80
CA ASP A 195 -12.42 -10.88 -14.01
C ASP A 195 -11.83 -9.77 -14.89
N GLY A 196 -12.64 -8.87 -15.45
CA GLY A 196 -12.20 -7.84 -16.39
C GLY A 196 -12.01 -8.35 -17.82
N GLY A 197 -12.39 -9.61 -18.09
CA GLY A 197 -12.33 -10.20 -19.42
C GLY A 197 -13.23 -9.51 -20.45
N ILE A 198 -13.00 -9.85 -21.71
CA ILE A 198 -13.88 -9.45 -22.81
C ILE A 198 -15.18 -10.26 -22.71
N LEU A 199 -16.33 -9.60 -22.89
CA LEU A 199 -17.62 -10.29 -22.98
C LEU A 199 -17.77 -10.96 -24.35
N ASP A 200 -18.29 -12.18 -24.39
CA ASP A 200 -18.42 -12.99 -25.62
C ASP A 200 -19.23 -12.31 -26.74
N ASP A 201 -20.08 -11.34 -26.38
CA ASP A 201 -21.02 -10.62 -27.24
C ASP A 201 -20.72 -9.12 -27.38
N ALA A 202 -19.63 -8.61 -26.79
CA ALA A 202 -19.32 -7.19 -26.82
C ALA A 202 -18.41 -6.80 -28.00
N GLN A 203 -18.82 -5.76 -28.73
CA GLN A 203 -17.86 -4.91 -29.43
C GLN A 203 -16.93 -4.29 -28.38
N THR A 204 -15.65 -4.68 -28.38
CA THR A 204 -14.60 -4.18 -27.46
C THR A 204 -14.23 -2.71 -27.70
N SER A 205 -14.95 -2.01 -28.57
CA SER A 205 -14.73 -0.59 -28.82
C SER A 205 -15.09 0.23 -27.59
N ALA A 206 -14.23 1.18 -27.23
CA ALA A 206 -14.54 2.17 -26.21
C ALA A 206 -15.78 2.99 -26.60
N ILE A 207 -16.71 3.18 -25.66
CA ILE A 207 -17.95 3.93 -25.87
C ILE A 207 -17.97 5.12 -24.90
N GLY A 208 -18.34 6.29 -25.42
CA GLY A 208 -18.67 7.46 -24.61
C GLY A 208 -20.08 7.33 -24.03
N ALA A 209 -20.23 7.49 -22.72
CA ALA A 209 -21.50 7.35 -22.02
C ALA A 209 -21.60 8.30 -20.83
N SER A 210 -22.84 8.50 -20.38
CA SER A 210 -23.16 9.28 -19.19
C SER A 210 -24.28 8.64 -18.39
N GLU A 211 -24.18 8.63 -17.07
CA GLU A 211 -25.21 8.07 -16.18
C GLU A 211 -25.31 8.89 -14.87
N ASP A 212 -26.52 8.93 -14.30
CA ASP A 212 -26.79 9.63 -13.04
C ASP A 212 -26.68 8.65 -11.85
N PHE A 213 -25.88 9.02 -10.85
CA PHE A 213 -25.59 8.22 -9.65
C PHE A 213 -26.10 8.91 -8.38
N ASP A 214 -26.57 8.11 -7.43
CA ASP A 214 -26.93 8.57 -6.09
C ASP A 214 -25.69 8.83 -5.23
N HIS A 215 -24.67 7.98 -5.39
CA HIS A 215 -23.39 8.10 -4.70
C HIS A 215 -22.21 7.79 -5.65
N ILE A 216 -21.11 8.52 -5.50
CA ILE A 216 -19.84 8.25 -6.19
C ILE A 216 -18.78 7.98 -5.13
N VAL A 217 -18.05 6.87 -5.28
CA VAL A 217 -16.96 6.47 -4.39
C VAL A 217 -15.65 6.47 -5.16
N LEU A 218 -14.73 7.34 -4.77
CA LEU A 218 -13.38 7.46 -5.31
C LEU A 218 -12.47 6.50 -4.53
N ALA A 219 -12.16 5.38 -5.15
CA ALA A 219 -11.30 4.32 -4.64
C ALA A 219 -9.94 4.31 -5.35
N VAL A 220 -9.37 5.51 -5.54
CA VAL A 220 -8.14 5.73 -6.33
C VAL A 220 -6.85 5.26 -5.65
N GLY A 221 -6.92 4.81 -4.40
CA GLY A 221 -5.94 3.95 -3.73
C GLY A 221 -4.47 4.23 -4.03
N PHE A 222 -3.76 3.20 -4.52
CA PHE A 222 -2.38 3.32 -4.98
C PHE A 222 -2.35 3.97 -6.36
N GLY A 223 -1.53 5.02 -6.51
CA GLY A 223 -1.28 5.67 -7.78
C GLY A 223 0.13 5.45 -8.29
N LEU A 224 0.39 5.88 -9.52
CA LEU A 224 1.73 5.96 -10.05
C LEU A 224 2.52 7.10 -9.40
N GLU A 225 3.81 6.88 -9.28
CA GLU A 225 4.79 7.82 -8.79
C GLU A 225 4.92 9.05 -9.69
N ARG A 226 5.06 10.25 -9.12
CA ARG A 226 5.36 11.46 -9.89
C ARG A 226 6.86 11.55 -10.18
N GLY A 227 7.22 11.62 -11.45
CA GLY A 227 8.60 11.93 -11.89
C GLY A 227 9.62 10.81 -11.70
N GLY A 228 9.19 9.55 -11.65
CA GLY A 228 10.08 8.38 -11.72
C GLY A 228 10.02 7.73 -13.11
N THR A 229 11.13 7.15 -13.57
CA THR A 229 11.20 6.41 -14.85
C THR A 229 10.54 5.04 -14.76
N THR A 230 10.52 4.43 -13.56
CA THR A 230 9.95 3.09 -13.31
C THR A 230 9.06 3.11 -12.07
N SER A 231 7.88 2.49 -12.15
CA SER A 231 6.95 2.42 -11.01
C SER A 231 7.43 1.45 -9.92
N TYR A 232 7.11 1.74 -8.65
CA TYR A 232 7.43 0.88 -7.50
C TYR A 232 6.95 -0.56 -7.70
N TRP A 233 5.85 -0.76 -8.42
CA TRP A 233 5.26 -2.08 -8.61
C TRP A 233 5.89 -2.89 -9.74
N ARG A 234 6.75 -2.29 -10.57
CA ARG A 234 7.42 -3.04 -11.64
C ARG A 234 8.51 -3.95 -11.08
N ASN A 235 8.66 -5.12 -11.70
CA ASN A 235 9.76 -6.01 -11.42
C ASN A 235 11.07 -5.33 -11.84
N GLU A 236 12.09 -5.46 -10.98
CA GLU A 236 13.44 -4.99 -11.25
C GLU A 236 14.47 -5.92 -10.59
N GLU A 237 15.74 -5.55 -10.73
CA GLU A 237 16.91 -6.37 -10.39
C GLU A 237 17.58 -6.00 -9.06
N LEU A 238 17.13 -4.96 -8.34
CA LEU A 238 17.72 -4.48 -7.08
C LEU A 238 17.86 -5.59 -6.03
N GLY A 239 16.91 -6.52 -5.99
CA GLY A 239 16.91 -7.67 -5.06
C GLY A 239 17.74 -8.88 -5.53
N GLN A 240 18.39 -8.81 -6.68
CA GLN A 240 19.08 -9.92 -7.34
C GLN A 240 20.58 -9.63 -7.52
N PRO A 241 21.46 -10.65 -7.53
CA PRO A 241 22.86 -10.47 -7.88
C PRO A 241 23.03 -9.92 -9.29
N SER A 242 24.03 -9.05 -9.49
CA SER A 242 24.40 -8.59 -10.84
C SER A 242 24.97 -9.76 -11.65
N LEU A 243 24.47 -9.94 -12.87
CA LEU A 243 25.00 -10.94 -13.81
C LEU A 243 26.16 -10.42 -14.66
N LYS A 244 26.38 -9.10 -14.67
CA LYS A 244 27.38 -8.42 -15.53
C LYS A 244 28.64 -8.05 -14.78
N GLU A 245 28.49 -7.65 -13.53
CA GLU A 245 29.55 -7.07 -12.73
C GLU A 245 29.61 -7.78 -11.37
N PRO A 246 30.82 -8.05 -10.84
CA PRO A 246 30.96 -8.69 -9.53
C PRO A 246 30.50 -7.78 -8.38
N ARG A 247 30.54 -6.45 -8.59
CA ARG A 247 30.14 -5.47 -7.60
C ARG A 247 29.57 -4.22 -8.24
N LYS A 248 28.45 -3.71 -7.72
CA LYS A 248 27.77 -2.51 -8.22
C LYS A 248 27.51 -1.49 -7.10
N THR A 249 27.70 -0.22 -7.38
CA THR A 249 27.43 0.88 -6.44
C THR A 249 26.11 1.55 -6.79
N TYR A 250 25.19 1.59 -5.83
CA TYR A 250 23.89 2.23 -5.97
C TYR A 250 23.82 3.51 -5.16
N MET A 251 23.06 4.48 -5.67
CA MET A 251 22.63 5.62 -4.89
C MET A 251 21.13 5.50 -4.63
N VAL A 252 20.75 5.50 -3.35
CA VAL A 252 19.34 5.54 -2.95
C VAL A 252 19.04 6.94 -2.39
N SER A 253 18.01 7.61 -2.91
CA SER A 253 17.57 8.92 -2.42
C SER A 253 16.10 8.87 -1.99
N GLY A 254 15.88 9.01 -0.68
CA GLY A 254 14.53 8.99 -0.11
C GLY A 254 14.52 8.56 1.35
N GLY A 255 14.08 9.44 2.26
CA GLY A 255 13.99 9.15 3.70
C GLY A 255 12.69 8.50 4.19
N GLY A 256 11.80 8.08 3.29
CA GLY A 256 10.53 7.41 3.62
C GLY A 256 10.65 5.88 3.58
N ASP A 257 9.56 5.18 3.91
CA ASP A 257 9.53 3.70 3.94
C ASP A 257 9.99 3.05 2.63
N GLY A 258 9.62 3.62 1.47
CA GLY A 258 10.06 3.09 0.17
C GLY A 258 11.57 3.10 0.01
N GLY A 259 12.22 4.23 0.30
CA GLY A 259 13.69 4.35 0.21
C GLY A 259 14.41 3.47 1.24
N MET A 260 13.84 3.30 2.44
CA MET A 260 14.36 2.36 3.43
C MET A 260 14.26 0.91 2.95
N ILE A 261 13.15 0.53 2.32
CA ILE A 261 12.95 -0.81 1.76
C ILE A 261 13.94 -1.05 0.62
N ASP A 262 14.11 -0.11 -0.30
CA ASP A 262 15.05 -0.27 -1.42
C ASP A 262 16.50 -0.38 -0.94
N LEU A 263 16.89 0.43 0.06
CA LEU A 263 18.17 0.28 0.75
C LEU A 263 18.36 -1.13 1.33
N LEU A 264 17.35 -1.64 2.05
CA LEU A 264 17.42 -2.98 2.64
C LEU A 264 17.48 -4.09 1.58
N ARG A 265 16.72 -3.96 0.49
CA ARG A 265 16.72 -4.91 -0.64
C ARG A 265 18.06 -4.98 -1.37
N LEU A 266 18.72 -3.83 -1.51
CA LEU A 266 20.04 -3.74 -2.11
C LEU A 266 21.13 -4.32 -1.22
N ARG A 267 21.00 -4.25 0.12
CA ARG A 267 22.08 -4.62 1.05
C ARG A 267 21.90 -5.94 1.77
N VAL A 268 20.69 -6.49 1.84
CA VAL A 268 20.40 -7.73 2.57
C VAL A 268 20.06 -8.84 1.59
N SER A 269 20.79 -9.96 1.69
CA SER A 269 20.55 -11.14 0.87
C SER A 269 19.18 -11.77 1.16
N TYR A 270 18.53 -12.26 0.09
CA TYR A 270 17.21 -12.89 0.14
C TYR A 270 16.20 -12.04 0.93
N PHE A 271 16.11 -10.74 0.59
CA PHE A 271 15.32 -9.80 1.38
C PHE A 271 13.84 -10.21 1.45
N ARG A 272 13.43 -10.57 2.66
CA ARG A 272 12.07 -10.93 3.04
C ARG A 272 11.87 -10.42 4.46
N GLN A 273 11.20 -9.27 4.56
CA GLN A 273 11.14 -8.50 5.79
C GLN A 273 10.59 -9.30 6.98
N ASP A 274 9.50 -10.03 6.76
CA ASP A 274 8.89 -10.94 7.73
C ASP A 274 9.90 -11.96 8.25
N ARG A 275 10.63 -12.63 7.35
CA ARG A 275 11.65 -13.64 7.71
C ARG A 275 12.87 -13.02 8.39
N ILE A 276 13.27 -11.81 7.99
CA ILE A 276 14.38 -11.08 8.61
C ILE A 276 14.02 -10.75 10.05
N LEU A 277 12.83 -10.19 10.30
CA LEU A 277 12.41 -9.86 11.65
C LEU A 277 12.31 -11.11 12.54
N ASP A 278 11.69 -12.17 12.04
CA ASP A 278 11.60 -13.44 12.76
C ASP A 278 13.00 -13.97 13.15
N GLN A 279 13.91 -14.09 12.18
CA GLN A 279 15.28 -14.55 12.43
C GLN A 279 16.03 -13.66 13.43
N LEU A 280 15.92 -12.34 13.28
CA LEU A 280 16.69 -11.40 14.10
C LEU A 280 16.13 -11.25 15.51
N PHE A 281 14.88 -11.62 15.78
CA PHE A 281 14.26 -11.27 17.06
C PHE A 281 13.51 -12.40 17.77
N ALA A 282 13.00 -13.43 17.08
CA ALA A 282 12.13 -14.45 17.69
C ALA A 282 12.77 -15.19 18.88
N ALA A 283 14.07 -15.46 18.82
CA ALA A 283 14.82 -16.12 19.90
C ALA A 283 15.38 -15.16 20.97
N ARG A 284 15.10 -13.86 20.89
CA ARG A 284 15.71 -12.80 21.70
C ARG A 284 14.69 -12.09 22.56
N THR A 285 14.27 -12.76 23.64
CA THR A 285 13.14 -12.33 24.48
C THR A 285 13.36 -10.97 25.14
N ALA A 286 14.58 -10.68 25.63
CA ALA A 286 14.86 -9.40 26.29
C ALA A 286 14.82 -8.25 25.27
N LEU A 287 15.40 -8.46 24.08
CA LEU A 287 15.37 -7.51 22.98
C LEU A 287 13.96 -7.28 22.46
N MET A 288 13.18 -8.34 22.25
CA MET A 288 11.78 -8.23 21.81
C MET A 288 10.94 -7.42 22.80
N THR A 289 11.06 -7.71 24.09
CA THR A 289 10.39 -6.95 25.16
C THR A 289 10.79 -5.47 25.10
N ALA A 290 12.06 -5.15 24.83
CA ALA A 290 12.52 -3.78 24.67
C ALA A 290 11.92 -3.10 23.42
N MET A 291 11.82 -3.82 22.30
CA MET A 291 11.22 -3.33 21.05
C MET A 291 9.73 -3.00 21.23
N GLU A 292 8.96 -3.85 21.90
CA GLU A 292 7.55 -3.60 22.24
C GLU A 292 7.38 -2.36 23.12
N ARG A 293 8.21 -2.24 24.16
CA ARG A 293 8.23 -1.06 25.05
C ARG A 293 8.62 0.21 24.31
N LEU A 294 9.49 0.13 23.31
CA LEU A 294 9.87 1.29 22.49
C LEU A 294 8.77 1.67 21.51
N ALA A 295 8.21 0.70 20.79
CA ALA A 295 7.15 0.94 19.82
C ALA A 295 5.90 1.57 20.47
N SER A 296 5.53 1.12 21.66
CA SER A 296 4.45 1.74 22.44
C SER A 296 4.76 3.19 22.84
N ARG A 297 6.00 3.49 23.25
CA ARG A 297 6.44 4.87 23.55
C ARG A 297 6.46 5.78 22.32
N GLN A 298 6.67 5.23 21.12
CA GLN A 298 6.65 6.00 19.86
C GLN A 298 5.24 6.48 19.46
N ARG A 299 4.18 5.94 20.06
CA ARG A 299 2.78 6.38 19.83
C ARG A 299 2.36 7.60 20.65
N ARG A 300 3.21 8.03 21.59
CA ARG A 300 2.94 9.19 22.45
C ARG A 300 2.96 10.48 21.62
N ARG A 301 2.24 11.51 22.09
CA ARG A 301 2.19 12.84 21.45
C ARG A 301 3.56 13.47 21.22
N ARG A 302 4.51 13.20 22.12
CA ARG A 302 5.91 13.58 22.03
C ARG A 302 6.76 12.32 22.23
N PRO A 303 7.07 11.58 21.17
CA PRO A 303 7.86 10.37 21.28
C PRO A 303 9.33 10.71 21.58
N PRO A 304 10.06 9.85 22.30
CA PRO A 304 11.50 10.01 22.46
C PRO A 304 12.20 9.85 21.11
N ALA A 305 13.40 10.44 20.98
CA ALA A 305 14.21 10.33 19.78
C ALA A 305 14.63 8.87 19.57
N LEU A 306 13.99 8.20 18.60
CA LEU A 306 14.11 6.76 18.43
C LEU A 306 15.55 6.30 18.17
N PHE A 307 16.32 7.09 17.41
CA PHE A 307 17.73 6.81 17.18
C PHE A 307 18.54 6.72 18.49
N ASN A 308 18.34 7.67 19.40
CA ASN A 308 19.05 7.70 20.68
C ASN A 308 18.66 6.53 21.59
N GLU A 309 17.38 6.11 21.55
CA GLU A 309 16.93 4.93 22.27
C GLU A 309 17.57 3.66 21.72
N PHE A 310 17.73 3.53 20.39
CA PHE A 310 18.45 2.43 19.79
C PHE A 310 19.95 2.43 20.15
N GLU A 311 20.60 3.61 20.16
CA GLU A 311 21.99 3.76 20.61
C GLU A 311 22.15 3.31 22.07
N ALA A 312 21.26 3.75 22.95
CA ALA A 312 21.31 3.39 24.36
C ALA A 312 21.16 1.88 24.58
N LEU A 313 20.22 1.23 23.89
CA LEU A 313 20.06 -0.23 23.96
C LEU A 313 21.28 -0.97 23.40
N TYR A 314 21.81 -0.52 22.27
CA TYR A 314 22.99 -1.15 21.66
C TYR A 314 24.23 -1.02 22.54
N ALA A 315 24.41 0.13 23.21
CA ALA A 315 25.53 0.38 24.13
C ALA A 315 25.39 -0.37 25.47
N GLY A 316 24.20 -0.87 25.81
CA GLY A 316 23.96 -1.62 27.04
C GLY A 316 24.83 -2.88 27.14
N GLU A 317 25.26 -3.18 28.36
CA GLU A 317 25.99 -4.42 28.72
C GLU A 317 25.07 -5.48 29.34
N ASP A 318 23.77 -5.16 29.47
CA ASP A 318 22.76 -6.09 29.93
C ASP A 318 22.39 -7.11 28.84
N GLN A 319 21.53 -8.07 29.20
CA GLN A 319 21.04 -9.10 28.28
C GLN A 319 20.43 -8.49 27.00
N THR A 320 19.71 -7.37 27.13
CA THR A 320 19.11 -6.65 26.00
C THR A 320 20.19 -6.17 25.02
N GLY A 321 21.24 -5.52 25.53
CA GLY A 321 22.33 -5.01 24.71
C GLY A 321 23.19 -6.12 24.09
N LEU A 322 23.32 -7.27 24.76
CA LEU A 322 23.97 -8.46 24.19
C LEU A 322 23.15 -9.03 23.02
N GLU A 323 21.85 -9.25 23.22
CA GLU A 323 20.93 -9.73 22.18
C GLU A 323 20.87 -8.78 20.98
N PHE A 324 20.92 -7.47 21.22
CA PHE A 324 20.97 -6.47 20.14
C PHE A 324 22.23 -6.63 19.29
N LYS A 325 23.41 -6.78 19.92
CA LYS A 325 24.67 -7.01 19.20
C LYS A 325 24.65 -8.31 18.40
N GLN A 326 24.09 -9.38 18.97
CA GLN A 326 23.89 -10.64 18.26
C GLN A 326 22.96 -10.49 17.04
N ALA A 327 21.88 -9.70 17.14
CA ALA A 327 21.02 -9.40 16.00
C ALA A 327 21.79 -8.62 14.90
N CYS A 328 22.68 -7.70 15.27
CA CYS A 328 23.60 -7.07 14.31
C CYS A 328 24.53 -8.09 13.65
N ASP A 329 25.09 -9.04 14.41
CA ASP A 329 26.00 -10.06 13.86
C ASP A 329 25.28 -10.96 12.85
N ASP A 330 24.06 -11.39 13.16
CA ASP A 330 23.20 -12.16 12.25
C ASP A 330 22.85 -11.36 10.98
N LEU A 331 22.53 -10.07 11.12
CA LEU A 331 22.27 -9.22 9.96
C LEU A 331 23.55 -9.01 9.13
N ARG A 332 24.71 -8.86 9.78
CA ARG A 332 26.01 -8.68 9.11
C ARG A 332 26.34 -9.89 8.25
N ALA A 333 26.04 -11.11 8.72
CA ALA A 333 26.20 -12.34 7.95
C ALA A 333 25.33 -12.37 6.67
N ARG A 334 24.22 -11.62 6.66
CA ARG A 334 23.32 -11.51 5.50
C ARG A 334 23.67 -10.40 4.53
N LEU A 335 24.67 -9.56 4.83
CA LEU A 335 25.03 -8.45 3.94
C LEU A 335 25.46 -8.98 2.57
N ARG A 336 24.86 -8.41 1.53
CA ARG A 336 25.31 -8.59 0.16
C ARG A 336 26.74 -8.07 0.03
N ARG A 337 27.57 -8.77 -0.72
CA ARG A 337 28.98 -8.36 -0.97
C ARG A 337 29.17 -7.79 -2.38
N ASP A 338 28.20 -8.05 -3.24
CA ASP A 338 28.10 -7.62 -4.63
C ASP A 338 27.49 -6.22 -4.80
N THR A 339 27.10 -5.56 -3.70
CA THR A 339 26.55 -4.19 -3.76
C THR A 339 27.17 -3.27 -2.74
N GLU A 340 27.31 -2.00 -3.11
CA GLU A 340 27.50 -0.87 -2.20
C GLU A 340 26.33 0.09 -2.34
N VAL A 341 25.94 0.75 -1.25
CA VAL A 341 24.88 1.75 -1.28
C VAL A 341 25.32 3.03 -0.62
N ILE A 342 25.18 4.13 -1.36
CA ILE A 342 25.27 5.50 -0.87
C ILE A 342 23.83 5.99 -0.65
N PHE A 343 23.49 6.24 0.60
CA PHE A 343 22.14 6.63 0.98
C PHE A 343 22.04 8.14 1.17
N ARG A 344 21.47 8.81 0.17
CA ARG A 344 21.28 10.26 0.19
C ARG A 344 20.07 10.64 1.04
N ILE A 345 20.34 11.35 2.13
CA ILE A 345 19.35 11.92 3.03
C ILE A 345 19.24 13.44 2.81
N LYS A 346 18.02 13.99 2.72
CA LYS A 346 17.80 15.46 2.65
C LYS A 346 18.12 16.17 3.97
N HIS A 347 18.11 15.43 5.07
CA HIS A 347 18.35 15.99 6.40
C HIS A 347 19.85 16.17 6.65
N THR A 348 20.17 17.19 7.45
CA THR A 348 21.56 17.47 7.87
C THR A 348 22.13 16.37 8.76
N ASN A 349 21.28 15.62 9.47
CA ASN A 349 21.69 14.55 10.38
C ASN A 349 20.95 13.24 10.07
N PHE A 350 21.68 12.12 10.09
CA PHE A 350 21.17 10.77 9.91
C PHE A 350 20.07 10.41 10.91
N SER A 351 20.18 10.87 12.17
CA SER A 351 19.17 10.61 13.20
C SER A 351 17.77 11.16 12.85
N ALA A 352 17.68 12.19 12.00
CA ALA A 352 16.40 12.77 11.58
C ALA A 352 15.55 11.79 10.75
N LEU A 353 16.19 10.82 10.08
CA LEU A 353 15.52 9.75 9.35
C LEU A 353 14.59 8.93 10.26
N PHE A 354 14.92 8.84 11.55
CA PHE A 354 14.20 8.02 12.52
C PHE A 354 12.94 8.69 13.07
N SER A 355 12.53 9.84 12.53
CA SER A 355 11.31 10.55 12.93
C SER A 355 10.05 10.13 12.18
N ARG A 356 10.18 9.52 11.00
CA ARG A 356 9.07 9.17 10.10
C ARG A 356 9.25 7.77 9.51
N GLY A 357 8.14 7.19 9.05
CA GLY A 357 8.10 5.81 8.53
C GLY A 357 7.81 4.77 9.61
N SER A 358 7.67 3.54 9.16
CA SER A 358 7.34 2.40 10.02
C SER A 358 8.45 2.12 11.04
N PHE A 359 8.06 1.59 12.21
CA PHE A 359 9.00 1.29 13.29
C PHE A 359 10.04 0.25 12.87
N GLN A 360 9.58 -0.86 12.28
CA GLN A 360 10.44 -1.93 11.81
C GLN A 360 11.43 -1.51 10.71
N ASN A 361 11.02 -0.70 9.71
CA ASN A 361 11.95 -0.24 8.68
C ASN A 361 13.06 0.62 9.28
N ARG A 362 12.69 1.53 10.20
CA ARG A 362 13.67 2.33 10.95
C ARG A 362 14.62 1.42 11.74
N LEU A 363 14.12 0.44 12.48
CA LEU A 363 14.96 -0.49 13.22
C LEU A 363 15.92 -1.28 12.32
N LEU A 364 15.44 -1.83 11.21
CA LEU A 364 16.29 -2.57 10.26
C LEU A 364 17.35 -1.67 9.61
N VAL A 365 17.02 -0.41 9.29
CA VAL A 365 18.00 0.56 8.78
C VAL A 365 19.03 0.95 9.85
N TYR A 366 18.62 1.08 11.12
CA TYR A 366 19.56 1.27 12.23
C TYR A 366 20.54 0.09 12.36
N LEU A 367 20.02 -1.14 12.38
CA LEU A 367 20.84 -2.35 12.42
C LEU A 367 21.81 -2.39 11.23
N LEU A 368 21.31 -2.08 10.02
CA LEU A 368 22.11 -2.05 8.81
C LEU A 368 23.24 -1.01 8.90
N PHE A 369 22.96 0.16 9.47
CA PHE A 369 23.96 1.19 9.74
C PHE A 369 25.04 0.68 10.72
N LYS A 370 24.65 0.03 11.82
CA LYS A 370 25.59 -0.60 12.77
C LYS A 370 26.41 -1.73 12.16
N CYS A 371 25.90 -2.37 11.11
CA CYS A 371 26.63 -3.38 10.35
C CYS A 371 27.60 -2.80 9.32
N GLY A 372 27.66 -1.47 9.14
CA GLY A 372 28.43 -0.85 8.05
C GLY A 372 27.81 -1.12 6.68
N GLY A 373 26.50 -1.34 6.62
CA GLY A 373 25.81 -1.76 5.41
C GLY A 373 25.67 -0.67 4.35
N PHE A 374 25.83 0.61 4.67
CA PHE A 374 25.72 1.70 3.69
C PHE A 374 26.38 2.99 4.21
N PHE A 375 26.54 3.96 3.29
CA PHE A 375 27.11 5.27 3.60
C PHE A 375 26.02 6.36 3.54
N PRO A 376 25.57 6.92 4.68
CA PRO A 376 24.65 8.06 4.66
C PRO A 376 25.37 9.34 4.22
N THR A 377 24.74 10.14 3.36
CA THR A 377 25.28 11.43 2.91
C THR A 377 24.18 12.45 2.67
N ASN A 378 24.47 13.73 2.89
CA ASN A 378 23.58 14.85 2.56
C ASN A 378 24.08 15.65 1.33
N GLN A 379 25.09 15.13 0.63
CA GLN A 379 25.66 15.79 -0.54
C GLN A 379 24.64 15.91 -1.69
N LYS A 380 24.91 16.84 -2.60
CA LYS A 380 24.12 17.01 -3.82
C LYS A 380 24.24 15.77 -4.69
N MET A 381 23.13 15.40 -5.33
CA MET A 381 23.04 14.18 -6.14
C MET A 381 24.12 14.10 -7.22
N GLN A 382 24.31 15.18 -7.99
CA GLN A 382 25.31 15.23 -9.05
C GLN A 382 26.73 14.99 -8.54
N LEU A 383 27.10 15.55 -7.38
CA LEU A 383 28.43 15.33 -6.80
C LEU A 383 28.67 13.86 -6.46
N ILE A 384 27.65 13.16 -5.96
CA ILE A 384 27.73 11.72 -5.66
C ILE A 384 27.88 10.91 -6.95
N ILE A 385 27.07 11.24 -7.97
CA ILE A 385 27.13 10.59 -9.28
C ILE A 385 28.53 10.72 -9.87
N ASP A 386 29.08 11.94 -9.90
CA ASP A 386 30.39 12.23 -10.47
C ASP A 386 31.50 11.55 -9.66
N GLN A 387 31.47 11.66 -8.32
CA GLN A 387 32.51 11.11 -7.44
C GLN A 387 32.59 9.59 -7.52
N TYR A 388 31.45 8.90 -7.63
CA TYR A 388 31.39 7.44 -7.59
C TYR A 388 31.08 6.81 -8.96
N SER A 389 31.03 7.62 -10.03
CA SER A 389 30.72 7.18 -11.40
C SER A 389 29.45 6.31 -11.48
N ILE A 390 28.38 6.75 -10.80
CA ILE A 390 27.14 5.97 -10.67
C ILE A 390 26.32 6.10 -11.96
N SER A 391 26.03 4.96 -12.61
CA SER A 391 25.18 4.92 -13.79
C SER A 391 23.71 5.22 -13.46
N GLU A 392 22.95 5.72 -14.43
CA GLU A 392 21.55 6.13 -14.22
C GLU A 392 20.65 5.00 -13.72
N ASP A 393 20.89 3.77 -14.17
CA ASP A 393 20.19 2.56 -13.72
C ASP A 393 20.54 2.13 -12.28
N CYS A 394 21.55 2.75 -11.66
CA CYS A 394 21.91 2.56 -10.25
C CYS A 394 21.34 3.64 -9.33
N ILE A 395 20.56 4.57 -9.88
CA ILE A 395 19.94 5.66 -9.13
C ILE A 395 18.52 5.27 -8.75
N VAL A 396 18.27 5.09 -7.46
CA VAL A 396 16.96 4.75 -6.91
C VAL A 396 16.38 5.97 -6.19
N THR A 397 15.45 6.66 -6.83
CA THR A 397 14.78 7.84 -6.25
C THR A 397 13.35 7.53 -5.83
N SER A 398 13.00 7.89 -4.60
CA SER A 398 11.61 7.90 -4.16
C SER A 398 10.87 9.14 -4.69
N PRO A 399 9.58 9.08 -5.04
CA PRO A 399 8.87 10.13 -5.79
C PRO A 399 8.69 11.46 -5.05
N SER A 400 8.93 11.48 -3.74
CA SER A 400 8.97 12.72 -2.95
C SER A 400 10.25 13.55 -3.19
N TYR A 401 11.12 13.10 -4.12
CA TYR A 401 12.44 13.68 -4.40
C TYR A 401 12.63 14.11 -5.87
N SER A 402 11.63 14.00 -6.73
CA SER A 402 11.74 14.28 -8.19
C SER A 402 11.69 15.77 -8.58
N SER A 403 11.65 16.71 -7.62
CA SER A 403 11.51 18.15 -7.91
C SER A 403 12.84 18.90 -8.18
N GLU A 404 13.95 18.20 -8.42
CA GLU A 404 15.27 18.83 -8.71
C GLU A 404 15.85 18.43 -10.08
N CYS A 405 15.10 17.68 -10.91
CA CYS A 405 15.43 17.44 -12.31
C CYS A 405 14.52 18.28 -13.22
N ALA A 406 14.72 19.60 -13.18
CA ALA A 406 14.28 20.55 -14.21
C ALA A 406 15.22 21.75 -14.19
#